data_AF-A0AA87ZUT5-F1
#
_entry.id   AF-A0AA87ZUT5-F1
#
_cell.length_a   1.000
_cell.length_b   1.000
_cell.length_c   1.000
_cell.angle_alpha   90.00
_cell.angle_beta   90.00
_cell.angle_gamma   90.00
#
_symmetry.space_group_name_H-M   'P 1'
#
loop_
_entity.id
_entity.type
_entity.pdbx_description
1 polymer ?
#
loop_
_entity_poly.entity_id
_entity_poly.type
_entity_poly.pdbx_seq_one_letter_code
_entity_poly.pdbx_strand_id
1 'polypeptide(L)'
;MFVLLCPSRLQALAPPLPNFQDLSLSSALSPQPQPPHNSPPISLLAPLSLPFPLLSLSPPPTGNYLHHRHNHRLLRSPPPLNLFPLPPPPLPQILSRSRFSFLLTFSLLNMHPPHLSLYQSLTPSVPHLASQFPFFKRIIHLDEDYPESELALESLSLSGIRVGDWGLGWLWRSCNKLRKLQLRSCEGLGDGGSFSSFATCLKGIQEVELRTCRTIVDGVLLKLAENCDSLVSLLVYDGGSKEGLLRFFSQCRCQLEKLDLRLPLDLNNDHLFAASLSFKTLSTLRLQSCCLVSGEGLKAVGVAMSSGLEELALINCDVVEREPGLLATLGQNLKQLRKLDLSFNETLVDKEFVSMLVSCHFLVDLKLRGCKGLTSSAMAAMSRSCKRLESVDIMYCCGIEAEGIELFFMNSPKLRRVHVEETKLSDAAKTWASRKFIEVA
;
A
#
# COMPACT_ATOMS: atom_id res chain seq x y z
N MET A 1 -2.31 12.55 -3.65
CA MET A 1 -1.77 12.09 -4.94
C MET A 1 -0.30 12.48 -4.96
N PHE A 2 0.58 11.63 -4.44
CA PHE A 2 2.03 11.81 -4.54
C PHE A 2 2.51 10.91 -5.66
N VAL A 3 2.84 11.51 -6.81
CA VAL A 3 3.58 10.84 -7.88
C VAL A 3 5.04 10.85 -7.44
N LEU A 4 5.56 9.69 -7.04
CA LEU A 4 7.00 9.51 -6.91
C LEU A 4 7.54 9.42 -8.35
N LEU A 5 8.09 10.54 -8.84
CA LEU A 5 8.88 10.57 -10.05
C LEU A 5 10.17 9.77 -9.80
N CYS A 6 10.34 8.69 -10.55
CA CYS A 6 11.60 7.94 -10.59
C CYS A 6 12.69 8.85 -11.20
N PRO A 7 13.84 9.07 -10.54
CA PRO A 7 14.88 9.95 -11.04
C PRO A 7 15.78 9.17 -12.01
N SER A 8 15.33 8.97 -13.24
CA SER A 8 16.14 8.38 -14.30
C SER A 8 15.86 9.07 -15.63
N ARG A 9 16.14 10.37 -15.70
CA ARG A 9 16.36 11.13 -16.95
C ARG A 9 16.95 12.52 -16.64
N LEU A 10 18.25 12.56 -16.42
CA LEU A 10 19.07 13.76 -16.52
C LEU A 10 20.10 13.48 -17.62
N GLN A 11 19.72 13.73 -18.87
CA GLN A 11 20.65 13.85 -19.99
C GLN A 11 20.35 15.15 -20.73
N ALA A 12 21.41 15.93 -20.86
CA ALA A 12 21.43 17.32 -21.28
C ALA A 12 20.99 17.50 -22.74
N LEU A 13 20.23 18.57 -22.95
CA LEU A 13 19.94 19.17 -24.26
C LEU A 13 21.18 19.96 -24.72
N ALA A 14 21.73 19.59 -25.88
CA ALA A 14 22.56 20.47 -26.70
C ALA A 14 22.04 20.43 -28.16
N PRO A 15 21.99 21.57 -28.87
CA PRO A 15 21.30 21.68 -30.16
C PRO A 15 22.17 21.22 -31.34
N PRO A 16 21.58 20.86 -32.50
CA PRO A 16 22.31 20.39 -33.68
C PRO A 16 22.65 21.54 -34.64
N LEU A 17 23.64 21.31 -35.53
CA LEU A 17 23.83 21.83 -36.91
C LEU A 17 25.27 21.46 -37.39
N PRO A 18 25.58 21.40 -38.71
CA PRO A 18 24.98 20.63 -39.80
C PRO A 18 26.01 19.76 -40.59
N ASN A 19 25.48 19.01 -41.58
CA ASN A 19 26.10 18.08 -42.54
C ASN A 19 27.44 18.47 -43.18
N PHE A 20 28.29 17.46 -43.44
CA PHE A 20 29.16 17.36 -44.63
C PHE A 20 29.39 15.87 -45.04
N GLN A 21 29.60 15.68 -46.34
CA GLN A 21 29.56 14.44 -47.12
C GLN A 21 30.84 13.57 -47.08
N ASP A 22 30.64 12.30 -47.45
CA ASP A 22 31.49 11.34 -48.20
C ASP A 22 32.93 11.01 -47.77
N LEU A 23 33.21 9.70 -47.54
CA LEU A 23 34.12 8.86 -48.36
C LEU A 23 34.39 7.46 -47.72
N SER A 24 33.88 6.42 -48.41
CA SER A 24 34.47 5.11 -48.75
C SER A 24 35.60 4.40 -47.96
N LEU A 25 35.42 3.06 -47.83
CA LEU A 25 36.41 1.94 -47.84
C LEU A 25 37.42 1.89 -46.66
N SER A 26 37.87 0.78 -46.08
CA SER A 26 37.79 -0.67 -46.30
C SER A 26 38.49 -1.39 -45.12
N SER A 27 38.08 -2.62 -44.81
CA SER A 27 38.90 -3.78 -44.40
C SER A 27 39.88 -3.72 -43.20
N ALA A 28 39.58 -4.60 -42.24
CA ALA A 28 40.43 -5.70 -41.73
C ALA A 28 41.49 -5.47 -40.61
N LEU A 29 41.49 -6.49 -39.73
CA LEU A 29 42.57 -7.06 -38.90
C LEU A 29 42.83 -6.48 -37.48
N SER A 30 42.38 -7.26 -36.49
CA SER A 30 43.07 -7.51 -35.20
C SER A 30 44.42 -8.25 -35.46
N PRO A 31 45.41 -8.30 -34.54
CA PRO A 31 45.27 -8.92 -33.20
C PRO A 31 46.11 -8.30 -32.05
N GLN A 32 45.87 -8.78 -30.82
CA GLN A 32 46.67 -8.55 -29.60
C GLN A 32 48.12 -9.09 -29.70
N PRO A 33 49.02 -8.74 -28.74
CA PRO A 33 49.23 -9.59 -27.55
C PRO A 33 49.52 -8.84 -26.21
N GLN A 34 49.37 -9.56 -25.08
CA GLN A 34 49.61 -9.17 -23.66
C GLN A 34 51.12 -9.22 -23.23
N PRO A 35 51.48 -9.28 -21.92
CA PRO A 35 51.78 -8.23 -20.92
C PRO A 35 53.29 -8.32 -20.48
N PRO A 36 53.84 -7.77 -19.35
CA PRO A 36 53.55 -8.25 -17.96
C PRO A 36 53.89 -7.32 -16.74
N HIS A 37 53.58 -7.83 -15.54
CA HIS A 37 54.32 -7.74 -14.24
C HIS A 37 54.12 -6.59 -13.19
N ASN A 38 53.72 -7.08 -11.99
CA ASN A 38 54.20 -6.78 -10.63
C ASN A 38 53.47 -5.77 -9.70
N SER A 39 52.83 -6.35 -8.68
CA SER A 39 52.52 -5.84 -7.31
C SER A 39 53.67 -6.17 -6.33
N PRO A 40 53.64 -5.92 -4.98
CA PRO A 40 52.90 -5.03 -4.04
C PRO A 40 53.94 -4.23 -3.15
N PRO A 41 53.73 -3.70 -1.89
CA PRO A 41 52.62 -3.86 -0.93
C PRO A 41 52.08 -2.63 -0.17
N ILE A 42 50.97 -2.91 0.51
CA ILE A 42 50.11 -2.06 1.35
C ILE A 42 50.64 -2.08 2.79
N SER A 43 50.71 -0.91 3.43
CA SER A 43 50.90 -0.75 4.88
C SER A 43 49.84 0.18 5.47
N LEU A 44 49.40 -0.21 6.68
CA LEU A 44 48.42 0.46 7.54
C LEU A 44 48.76 1.92 7.82
N LEU A 45 47.75 2.77 8.03
CA LEU A 45 47.78 3.84 9.04
C LEU A 45 46.36 4.35 9.40
N ALA A 46 46.21 4.59 10.70
CA ALA A 46 45.02 5.02 11.44
C ALA A 46 44.64 6.50 11.20
N PRO A 47 43.43 6.96 11.60
CA PRO A 47 42.95 8.32 11.30
C PRO A 47 43.45 9.36 12.30
N LEU A 48 43.84 10.53 11.76
CA LEU A 48 44.21 11.73 12.50
C LEU A 48 42.99 12.62 12.77
N SER A 49 42.85 12.95 14.05
CA SER A 49 42.01 13.98 14.66
C SER A 49 42.55 15.39 14.42
N LEU A 50 41.66 16.37 14.23
CA LEU A 50 41.94 17.79 14.51
C LEU A 50 40.72 18.49 15.16
N PRO A 51 40.94 19.54 15.98
CA PRO A 51 40.02 20.03 16.99
C PRO A 51 39.33 21.37 16.64
N PHE A 52 38.23 21.69 17.33
CA PHE A 52 37.66 23.05 17.38
C PHE A 52 37.53 23.52 18.85
N PRO A 53 37.78 24.81 19.16
CA PRO A 53 37.95 25.28 20.52
C PRO A 53 36.64 25.76 21.18
N LEU A 54 36.60 25.57 22.50
CA LEU A 54 35.64 26.10 23.46
C LEU A 54 35.95 27.57 23.79
N LEU A 55 34.92 28.39 23.92
CA LEU A 55 34.99 29.66 24.67
C LEU A 55 33.82 29.74 25.66
N SER A 56 34.20 29.77 26.93
CA SER A 56 33.38 29.98 28.12
C SER A 56 33.13 31.47 28.36
N LEU A 57 31.96 31.84 28.85
CA LEU A 57 31.77 33.07 29.61
C LEU A 57 30.87 32.79 30.83
N SER A 58 31.41 33.12 32.00
CA SER A 58 30.78 33.09 33.33
C SER A 58 30.43 34.53 33.79
N PRO A 59 29.57 34.72 34.82
CA PRO A 59 28.77 35.93 35.11
C PRO A 59 29.47 36.88 36.12
N PRO A 60 28.90 38.05 36.57
CA PRO A 60 27.88 38.16 37.66
C PRO A 60 27.07 39.52 37.60
N PRO A 61 26.46 40.13 38.66
CA PRO A 61 26.15 39.72 40.05
C PRO A 61 24.70 40.00 40.56
N THR A 62 24.48 39.66 41.82
CA THR A 62 23.27 39.68 42.69
C THR A 62 22.99 40.98 43.45
N GLY A 63 21.72 41.17 43.87
CA GLY A 63 21.23 42.02 45.00
C GLY A 63 20.14 43.03 44.59
N ASN A 64 19.11 43.43 45.36
CA ASN A 64 18.63 43.14 46.72
C ASN A 64 17.28 43.92 46.93
N TYR A 65 16.43 43.49 47.90
CA TYR A 65 15.41 44.26 48.69
C TYR A 65 13.97 44.66 48.19
N LEU A 66 12.99 44.10 48.94
CA LEU A 66 11.86 44.69 49.74
C LEU A 66 10.54 45.26 49.14
N HIS A 67 9.44 44.71 49.70
CA HIS A 67 8.13 45.28 50.13
C HIS A 67 7.30 46.22 49.24
N HIS A 68 6.02 45.86 48.97
CA HIS A 68 4.83 46.43 49.66
C HIS A 68 3.49 45.75 49.30
N ARG A 69 2.60 45.70 50.30
CA ARG A 69 1.19 45.21 50.31
C ARG A 69 0.20 46.14 49.58
N HIS A 70 -0.94 45.59 49.15
CA HIS A 70 -2.35 46.11 49.29
C HIS A 70 -3.33 44.92 49.02
N ASN A 71 -4.07 44.36 50.01
CA ASN A 71 -5.46 44.64 50.44
C ASN A 71 -6.46 44.87 49.27
N HIS A 72 -7.61 44.18 49.10
CA HIS A 72 -8.70 43.91 50.06
C HIS A 72 -9.76 42.93 49.49
N ARG A 73 -10.35 42.06 50.36
CA ARG A 73 -11.80 41.70 50.55
C ARG A 73 -12.58 41.04 49.38
N LEU A 74 -13.52 40.09 49.50
CA LEU A 74 -14.48 39.54 50.51
C LEU A 74 -15.21 38.38 49.73
N LEU A 75 -15.64 37.20 50.23
CA LEU A 75 -16.69 36.88 51.21
C LEU A 75 -16.85 35.33 51.34
N ARG A 76 -17.58 34.94 52.38
CA ARG A 76 -17.69 33.63 53.06
C ARG A 76 -18.52 32.53 52.35
N SER A 77 -18.28 31.30 52.79
CA SER A 77 -19.02 30.05 52.53
C SER A 77 -20.33 29.88 53.34
N PRO A 78 -21.16 28.88 52.99
CA PRO A 78 -21.88 28.06 53.96
C PRO A 78 -21.60 26.53 53.81
N PRO A 79 -21.88 25.68 54.83
CA PRO A 79 -21.51 24.25 54.90
C PRO A 79 -22.65 23.28 54.48
N PRO A 80 -22.45 21.93 54.47
CA PRO A 80 -23.17 20.98 53.62
C PRO A 80 -24.38 20.30 54.28
N LEU A 81 -25.27 19.72 53.46
CA LEU A 81 -26.32 18.79 53.89
C LEU A 81 -26.03 17.36 53.39
N ASN A 82 -26.00 16.42 54.33
CA ASN A 82 -25.86 14.98 54.14
C ASN A 82 -27.17 14.34 53.68
N LEU A 83 -27.11 13.44 52.69
CA LEU A 83 -28.14 12.43 52.42
C LEU A 83 -27.45 11.08 52.12
N PHE A 84 -27.80 10.07 52.93
CA PHE A 84 -27.34 8.67 52.82
C PHE A 84 -27.92 7.97 51.57
N PRO A 85 -27.22 6.96 51.00
CA PRO A 85 -27.67 6.26 49.79
C PRO A 85 -28.61 5.07 50.08
N LEU A 86 -29.62 4.88 49.24
CA LEU A 86 -30.40 3.65 49.08
C LEU A 86 -29.62 2.63 48.21
N PRO A 87 -29.79 1.30 48.41
CA PRO A 87 -29.06 0.29 47.64
C PRO A 87 -29.65 0.10 46.24
N PRO A 88 -28.84 -0.17 45.20
CA PRO A 88 -29.36 -0.51 43.87
C PRO A 88 -29.84 -1.98 43.79
N PRO A 89 -30.84 -2.28 42.93
CA PRO A 89 -31.35 -3.64 42.71
C PRO A 89 -30.39 -4.48 41.85
N PRO A 90 -30.55 -5.82 41.79
CA PRO A 90 -29.62 -6.69 41.09
C PRO A 90 -29.71 -6.54 39.55
N LEU A 91 -28.56 -6.67 38.90
CA LEU A 91 -28.35 -6.59 37.45
C LEU A 91 -29.14 -7.66 36.67
N PRO A 92 -29.74 -7.34 35.51
CA PRO A 92 -30.24 -8.35 34.60
C PRO A 92 -29.08 -8.97 33.81
N GLN A 93 -29.06 -10.30 33.78
CA GLN A 93 -28.21 -11.11 32.91
C GLN A 93 -28.49 -10.77 31.45
N ILE A 94 -27.49 -10.32 30.69
CA ILE A 94 -27.59 -10.21 29.24
C ILE A 94 -26.91 -11.42 28.61
N LEU A 95 -27.78 -12.30 28.14
CA LEU A 95 -27.54 -13.46 27.29
C LEU A 95 -26.82 -13.05 25.99
N SER A 96 -25.78 -13.83 25.67
CA SER A 96 -25.68 -14.66 24.45
C SER A 96 -26.25 -14.10 23.13
N ARG A 97 -25.37 -14.10 22.12
CA ARG A 97 -25.59 -14.03 20.65
C ARG A 97 -25.75 -12.65 20.02
N SER A 98 -24.63 -12.17 19.47
CA SER A 98 -24.65 -11.26 18.31
C SER A 98 -23.26 -11.19 17.68
N ARG A 99 -23.19 -11.51 16.38
CA ARG A 99 -22.01 -11.30 15.53
C ARG A 99 -21.77 -9.79 15.42
N PHE A 100 -20.84 -9.25 16.21
CA PHE A 100 -20.44 -7.86 16.10
C PHE A 100 -19.06 -7.78 15.42
N SER A 101 -19.04 -7.30 14.19
CA SER A 101 -17.84 -6.75 13.57
C SER A 101 -17.56 -5.41 14.25
N PHE A 102 -16.60 -5.37 15.17
CA PHE A 102 -16.09 -4.11 15.70
C PHE A 102 -14.99 -3.60 14.77
N LEU A 103 -15.30 -2.60 13.95
CA LEU A 103 -14.28 -1.72 13.37
C LEU A 103 -13.74 -0.83 14.49
N LEU A 104 -12.77 -1.32 15.24
CA LEU A 104 -11.98 -0.50 16.16
C LEU A 104 -10.94 0.28 15.37
N THR A 105 -11.35 1.35 14.69
CA THR A 105 -10.39 2.32 14.13
C THR A 105 -9.73 3.09 15.27
N PHE A 106 -8.62 2.58 15.80
CA PHE A 106 -7.73 3.37 16.64
C PHE A 106 -6.89 4.28 15.76
N SER A 107 -7.27 5.56 15.69
CA SER A 107 -6.43 6.63 15.15
C SER A 107 -5.69 7.30 16.30
N LEU A 108 -4.40 7.02 16.48
CA LEU A 108 -3.54 7.67 17.49
C LEU A 108 -3.08 9.09 17.05
N LEU A 109 -4.01 9.91 16.56
CA LEU A 109 -3.78 11.33 16.30
C LEU A 109 -5.00 12.15 16.78
N ASN A 110 -4.80 12.88 17.88
CA ASN A 110 -5.65 13.96 18.41
C ASN A 110 -7.11 13.60 18.74
N MET A 111 -7.34 13.12 19.97
CA MET A 111 -8.67 13.15 20.60
C MET A 111 -8.78 14.40 21.49
N HIS A 112 -9.39 15.47 20.98
CA HIS A 112 -10.15 16.43 21.79
C HIS A 112 -11.63 16.28 21.36
N PRO A 113 -12.60 16.23 22.30
CA PRO A 113 -13.93 15.68 22.05
C PRO A 113 -14.90 16.74 21.51
N PRO A 114 -16.03 16.35 20.89
CA PRO A 114 -17.03 17.30 20.45
C PRO A 114 -17.82 17.79 21.68
N HIS A 115 -17.68 19.07 22.02
CA HIS A 115 -18.77 20.04 21.89
C HIS A 115 -18.27 21.45 22.28
N LEU A 116 -18.53 22.40 21.38
CA LEU A 116 -18.57 23.86 21.50
C LEU A 116 -17.64 24.61 22.49
N SER A 117 -16.84 25.48 21.84
CA SER A 117 -16.50 26.87 22.17
C SER A 117 -15.21 27.21 22.95
N LEU A 118 -14.38 27.97 22.21
CA LEU A 118 -13.40 29.00 22.57
C LEU A 118 -12.01 28.58 23.11
N TYR A 119 -11.01 28.78 22.23
CA TYR A 119 -9.62 29.26 22.43
C TYR A 119 -9.17 29.46 23.90
N GLN A 120 -7.97 29.08 24.35
CA GLN A 120 -6.67 29.65 23.95
C GLN A 120 -5.50 28.93 24.67
N SER A 121 -4.44 28.60 23.91
CA SER A 121 -3.01 28.65 24.24
C SER A 121 -2.38 27.95 25.47
N LEU A 122 -1.26 27.28 25.16
CA LEU A 122 -0.06 26.93 25.97
C LEU A 122 0.05 25.48 26.49
N THR A 123 0.97 24.75 25.88
CA THR A 123 1.81 23.72 26.54
C THR A 123 2.55 24.36 27.73
N PRO A 124 2.91 23.63 28.82
CA PRO A 124 3.62 22.34 28.73
C PRO A 124 3.25 21.26 29.78
N SER A 125 3.82 20.07 29.55
CA SER A 125 4.11 19.00 30.54
C SER A 125 2.94 18.21 31.17
N VAL A 126 2.90 16.92 30.80
CA VAL A 126 2.20 15.79 31.47
C VAL A 126 2.78 15.65 32.90
N PRO A 127 1.99 15.54 34.00
CA PRO A 127 1.20 14.32 34.29
C PRO A 127 -0.06 14.56 35.15
N HIS A 128 -1.27 14.57 34.57
CA HIS A 128 -2.49 14.46 35.40
C HIS A 128 -3.77 13.93 34.76
N LEU A 129 -3.70 13.23 33.61
CA LEU A 129 -4.89 12.64 32.97
C LEU A 129 -5.26 11.23 33.48
N ALA A 130 -4.60 10.73 34.54
CA ALA A 130 -4.87 9.42 35.14
C ALA A 130 -6.08 9.42 36.12
N SER A 131 -6.74 10.55 36.34
CA SER A 131 -7.83 10.69 37.32
C SER A 131 -9.24 10.75 36.72
N GLN A 132 -9.41 10.85 35.39
CA GLN A 132 -10.72 11.06 34.76
C GLN A 132 -11.27 9.89 33.91
N PHE A 133 -10.54 8.78 33.77
CA PHE A 133 -11.03 7.61 33.01
C PHE A 133 -10.80 6.29 33.78
N PRO A 134 -11.83 5.72 34.45
CA PRO A 134 -11.69 4.46 35.19
C PRO A 134 -11.45 3.23 34.30
N PHE A 135 -11.65 3.33 32.99
CA PHE A 135 -11.36 2.25 32.04
C PHE A 135 -9.87 2.12 31.71
N PHE A 136 -9.14 3.24 31.63
CA PHE A 136 -7.69 3.25 31.36
C PHE A 136 -6.84 2.91 32.59
N LYS A 137 -7.32 3.27 33.79
CA LYS A 137 -6.66 2.87 35.06
C LYS A 137 -6.65 1.35 35.26
N ARG A 138 -7.55 0.63 34.58
CA ARG A 138 -7.62 -0.82 34.61
C ARG A 138 -6.77 -1.51 33.56
N ILE A 139 -6.11 -0.82 32.62
CA ILE A 139 -5.17 -1.43 31.65
C ILE A 139 -3.71 -1.25 32.10
N ILE A 140 -3.40 -0.17 32.80
CA ILE A 140 -2.04 0.20 33.24
C ILE A 140 -1.56 -0.64 34.45
N HIS A 141 -2.43 -1.44 35.06
CA HIS A 141 -2.11 -2.34 36.19
C HIS A 141 -2.31 -3.85 35.88
N LEU A 142 -2.47 -4.24 34.61
CA LEU A 142 -2.75 -5.64 34.22
C LEU A 142 -1.49 -6.45 33.90
N ASP A 143 -0.50 -6.42 34.78
CA ASP A 143 0.50 -7.49 34.84
C ASP A 143 0.10 -8.59 35.85
N GLU A 144 -1.14 -8.56 36.36
CA GLU A 144 -1.69 -9.62 37.22
C GLU A 144 -2.93 -10.28 36.60
N ASP A 145 -2.76 -11.55 36.24
CA ASP A 145 -3.73 -12.65 36.32
C ASP A 145 -5.21 -12.31 36.08
N TYR A 146 -5.56 -11.74 34.94
CA TYR A 146 -6.93 -11.84 34.42
C TYR A 146 -7.07 -13.10 33.56
N PRO A 147 -8.16 -13.87 33.73
CA PRO A 147 -8.40 -15.06 32.92
C PRO A 147 -8.41 -14.68 31.43
N GLU A 148 -7.87 -15.58 30.60
CA GLU A 148 -7.80 -15.49 29.13
C GLU A 148 -9.20 -15.26 28.53
N SER A 149 -9.70 -14.04 28.59
CA SER A 149 -10.95 -13.67 27.95
C SER A 149 -10.68 -13.53 26.46
N GLU A 150 -10.85 -14.64 25.73
CA GLU A 150 -10.77 -14.68 24.27
C GLU A 150 -11.72 -13.65 23.64
N LEU A 151 -11.17 -12.78 22.82
CA LEU A 151 -11.95 -11.93 21.93
C LEU A 151 -12.31 -12.75 20.70
N ALA A 152 -13.60 -12.94 20.45
CA ALA A 152 -14.11 -13.62 19.25
C ALA A 152 -14.03 -12.73 17.99
N LEU A 153 -12.96 -11.95 17.84
CA LEU A 153 -12.77 -11.03 16.71
C LEU A 153 -12.27 -11.81 15.49
N GLU A 154 -13.01 -11.70 14.38
CA GLU A 154 -12.62 -12.27 13.09
C GLU A 154 -11.89 -11.26 12.20
N SER A 155 -12.07 -9.96 12.44
CA SER A 155 -11.39 -8.90 11.71
C SER A 155 -10.93 -7.78 12.65
N LEU A 156 -9.70 -7.32 12.43
CA LEU A 156 -9.05 -6.29 13.23
C LEU A 156 -8.31 -5.32 12.31
N SER A 157 -8.54 -4.02 12.50
CA SER A 157 -7.91 -2.96 11.74
C SER A 157 -7.28 -1.96 12.70
N LEU A 158 -5.97 -1.78 12.66
CA LEU A 158 -5.24 -0.89 13.55
C LEU A 158 -4.38 0.08 12.76
N SER A 159 -4.22 1.29 13.29
CA SER A 159 -3.42 2.33 12.64
C SER A 159 -2.50 3.03 13.63
N GLY A 160 -1.29 3.36 13.19
CA GLY A 160 -0.39 4.23 13.95
C GLY A 160 0.25 3.59 15.19
N ILE A 161 0.32 2.25 15.26
CA ILE A 161 0.99 1.57 16.37
C ILE A 161 2.47 1.90 16.33
N ARG A 162 3.03 2.31 17.47
CA ARG A 162 4.45 2.62 17.64
C ARG A 162 5.17 1.50 18.39
N VAL A 163 6.48 1.53 18.29
CA VAL A 163 7.34 0.69 19.14
C VAL A 163 7.17 1.14 20.58
N GLY A 164 6.89 0.18 21.48
CA GLY A 164 6.70 0.47 22.90
C GLY A 164 5.29 0.87 23.29
N ASP A 165 4.30 0.80 22.38
CA ASP A 165 2.89 0.92 22.78
C ASP A 165 2.50 -0.28 23.67
N TRP A 166 2.10 0.01 24.91
CA TRP A 166 1.79 -0.98 25.93
C TRP A 166 0.39 -1.57 25.75
N GLY A 167 0.19 -2.81 26.22
CA GLY A 167 -1.13 -3.47 26.23
C GLY A 167 -1.51 -4.17 24.91
N LEU A 168 -0.72 -3.99 23.84
CA LEU A 168 -0.95 -4.70 22.58
C LEU A 168 -0.65 -6.20 22.68
N GLY A 169 0.28 -6.62 23.55
CA GLY A 169 0.54 -8.03 23.83
C GLY A 169 -0.71 -8.77 24.31
N TRP A 170 -1.50 -8.15 25.21
CA TRP A 170 -2.78 -8.70 25.65
C TRP A 170 -3.79 -8.80 24.49
N LEU A 171 -3.88 -7.75 23.66
CA LEU A 171 -4.77 -7.75 22.50
C LEU A 171 -4.45 -8.91 21.56
N TRP A 172 -3.16 -9.11 21.24
CA TRP A 172 -2.72 -10.20 20.39
C TRP A 172 -3.05 -11.57 20.99
N ARG A 173 -2.73 -11.81 22.27
CA ARG A 173 -3.08 -13.09 22.93
C ARG A 173 -4.58 -13.37 22.91
N SER A 174 -5.40 -12.31 22.98
CA SER A 174 -6.85 -12.44 23.04
C SER A 174 -7.50 -12.64 21.66
N CYS A 175 -6.82 -12.41 20.54
CA CYS A 175 -7.40 -12.44 19.18
C CYS A 175 -7.08 -13.73 18.39
N ASN A 176 -7.36 -14.90 18.95
CA ASN A 176 -7.00 -16.19 18.33
C ASN A 176 -7.93 -16.66 17.19
N LYS A 177 -9.08 -16.02 16.99
CA LYS A 177 -10.05 -16.33 15.92
C LYS A 177 -9.93 -15.38 14.71
N LEU A 178 -8.85 -14.60 14.66
CA LEU A 178 -8.67 -13.58 13.65
C LEU A 178 -8.46 -14.20 12.25
N ARG A 179 -9.28 -13.74 11.29
CA ARG A 179 -9.19 -14.11 9.88
C ARG A 179 -8.65 -12.98 9.01
N LYS A 180 -8.90 -11.73 9.40
CA LYS A 180 -8.48 -10.55 8.66
C LYS A 180 -7.76 -9.54 9.55
N LEU A 181 -6.51 -9.22 9.21
CA LEU A 181 -5.72 -8.18 9.88
C LEU A 181 -5.37 -7.07 8.90
N GLN A 182 -5.62 -5.83 9.31
CA GLN A 182 -5.20 -4.66 8.58
C GLN A 182 -4.36 -3.77 9.49
N LEU A 183 -3.13 -3.46 9.08
CA LEU A 183 -2.24 -2.54 9.77
C LEU A 183 -1.93 -1.36 8.84
N ARG A 184 -2.11 -0.14 9.34
CA ARG A 184 -1.84 1.09 8.58
C ARG A 184 -0.89 2.01 9.34
N SER A 185 0.17 2.46 8.68
CA SER A 185 1.14 3.40 9.25
C SER A 185 1.65 2.95 10.63
N CYS A 186 1.84 1.64 10.82
CA CYS A 186 2.37 1.10 12.07
C CYS A 186 3.89 1.02 11.98
N GLU A 187 4.55 1.66 12.94
CA GLU A 187 6.01 1.63 13.13
C GLU A 187 6.45 0.47 14.03
N GLY A 188 5.53 -0.07 14.83
CA GLY A 188 5.72 -1.23 15.69
C GLY A 188 4.48 -2.11 15.78
N LEU A 189 4.56 -3.16 16.58
CA LEU A 189 3.44 -4.04 16.95
C LEU A 189 3.13 -3.97 18.46
N GLY A 190 3.68 -2.96 19.14
CA GLY A 190 3.61 -2.78 20.58
C GLY A 190 4.98 -2.86 21.26
N ASP A 191 4.96 -3.22 22.54
CA ASP A 191 6.13 -3.47 23.37
C ASP A 191 6.89 -4.77 22.99
N GLY A 192 8.03 -5.02 23.65
CA GLY A 192 8.89 -6.17 23.35
C GLY A 192 8.20 -7.54 23.51
N GLY A 193 7.18 -7.64 24.36
CA GLY A 193 6.38 -8.86 24.55
C GLY A 193 5.24 -9.02 23.53
N SER A 194 4.92 -7.97 22.79
CA SER A 194 3.82 -7.95 21.83
C SER A 194 4.14 -8.76 20.57
N PHE A 195 5.40 -8.84 20.13
CA PHE A 195 5.75 -9.54 18.89
C PHE A 195 5.59 -11.07 18.97
N SER A 196 5.95 -11.69 20.09
CA SER A 196 5.74 -13.13 20.31
C SER A 196 4.26 -13.46 20.39
N SER A 197 3.49 -12.60 21.06
CA SER A 197 2.04 -12.69 21.16
C SER A 197 1.35 -12.48 19.81
N PHE A 198 1.90 -11.62 18.95
CA PHE A 198 1.39 -11.40 17.60
C PHE A 198 1.49 -12.65 16.73
N ALA A 199 2.57 -13.42 16.84
CA ALA A 199 2.75 -14.64 16.06
C ALA A 199 1.66 -15.69 16.32
N THR A 200 1.07 -15.74 17.52
CA THR A 200 -0.01 -16.68 17.82
C THR A 200 -1.31 -16.34 17.10
N CYS A 201 -1.55 -15.07 16.78
CA CYS A 201 -2.71 -14.60 16.02
C CYS A 201 -2.69 -15.06 14.56
N LEU A 202 -1.52 -15.37 14.01
CA LEU A 202 -1.34 -15.59 12.57
C LEU A 202 -1.72 -17.00 12.11
N LYS A 203 -1.94 -17.95 13.03
CA LYS A 203 -2.18 -19.36 12.67
C LYS A 203 -3.42 -19.57 11.81
N GLY A 204 -4.49 -18.83 12.09
CA GLY A 204 -5.78 -18.94 11.38
C GLY A 204 -6.05 -17.82 10.39
N ILE A 205 -5.07 -16.94 10.13
CA ILE A 205 -5.31 -15.74 9.34
C ILE A 205 -5.45 -16.05 7.85
N GLN A 206 -6.38 -15.37 7.20
CA GLN A 206 -6.73 -15.57 5.79
C GLN A 206 -6.43 -14.33 4.96
N GLU A 207 -6.55 -13.13 5.55
CA GLU A 207 -6.29 -11.87 4.87
C GLU A 207 -5.38 -10.98 5.71
N VAL A 208 -4.29 -10.51 5.11
CA VAL A 208 -3.39 -9.53 5.73
C VAL A 208 -3.20 -8.34 4.80
N GLU A 209 -3.43 -7.13 5.32
CA GLU A 209 -3.10 -5.89 4.64
C GLU A 209 -2.11 -5.06 5.47
N LEU A 210 -0.96 -4.76 4.88
CA LEU A 210 0.06 -3.90 5.47
C LEU A 210 0.19 -2.66 4.60
N ARG A 211 -0.16 -1.49 5.14
CA ARG A 211 -0.12 -0.23 4.40
C ARG A 211 0.80 0.73 5.14
N THR A 212 1.83 1.23 4.45
CA THR A 212 2.80 2.18 5.00
C THR A 212 3.45 1.70 6.30
N CYS A 213 3.67 0.38 6.43
CA CYS A 213 4.21 -0.30 7.62
C CYS A 213 5.67 -0.74 7.41
N ARG A 214 6.52 0.17 6.88
CA ARG A 214 7.87 -0.15 6.38
C ARG A 214 8.78 -0.86 7.39
N THR A 215 8.64 -0.52 8.68
CA THR A 215 9.52 -1.05 9.75
C THR A 215 9.18 -2.46 10.18
N ILE A 216 7.90 -2.86 10.09
CA ILE A 216 7.41 -4.15 10.60
C ILE A 216 7.13 -5.17 9.50
N VAL A 217 6.97 -4.72 8.25
CA VAL A 217 6.52 -5.56 7.12
C VAL A 217 7.34 -6.84 6.97
N ASP A 218 8.66 -6.77 6.97
CA ASP A 218 9.52 -7.96 6.80
C ASP A 218 9.39 -8.93 7.98
N GLY A 219 9.27 -8.41 9.20
CA GLY A 219 9.03 -9.23 10.39
C GLY A 219 7.67 -9.93 10.35
N VAL A 220 6.64 -9.23 9.87
CA VAL A 220 5.30 -9.82 9.67
C VAL A 220 5.33 -10.87 8.57
N LEU A 221 5.95 -10.59 7.42
CA LEU A 221 6.09 -11.53 6.31
C LEU A 221 6.83 -12.80 6.73
N LEU A 222 7.92 -12.66 7.49
CA LEU A 222 8.65 -13.80 8.05
C LEU A 222 7.74 -14.64 8.96
N LYS A 223 7.01 -14.02 9.87
CA LYS A 223 6.12 -14.75 10.79
C LYS A 223 4.93 -15.39 10.09
N LEU A 224 4.42 -14.78 9.02
CA LEU A 224 3.42 -15.39 8.15
C LEU A 224 3.99 -16.63 7.46
N ALA A 225 5.20 -16.56 6.89
CA ALA A 225 5.84 -17.72 6.26
C ALA A 225 6.05 -18.89 7.24
N GLU A 226 6.41 -18.59 8.49
CA GLU A 226 6.69 -19.59 9.52
C GLU A 226 5.43 -20.20 10.15
N ASN A 227 4.35 -19.42 10.32
CA ASN A 227 3.23 -19.80 11.20
C ASN A 227 1.86 -19.84 10.51
N CYS A 228 1.75 -19.48 9.24
CA CYS A 228 0.46 -19.36 8.56
C CYS A 228 0.36 -20.25 7.31
N ASP A 229 -0.52 -21.24 7.38
CA ASP A 229 -0.87 -22.13 6.24
C ASP A 229 -2.19 -21.73 5.56
N SER A 230 -2.97 -20.83 6.19
CA SER A 230 -4.34 -20.49 5.77
C SER A 230 -4.46 -19.15 5.01
N LEU A 231 -3.34 -18.46 4.75
CA LEU A 231 -3.37 -17.14 4.12
C LEU A 231 -3.82 -17.26 2.66
N VAL A 232 -4.87 -16.53 2.31
CA VAL A 232 -5.49 -16.51 0.97
C VAL A 232 -5.23 -15.17 0.27
N SER A 233 -5.16 -14.07 1.03
CA SER A 233 -4.97 -12.72 0.49
C SER A 233 -3.88 -11.96 1.22
N LEU A 234 -2.92 -11.44 0.47
CA LEU A 234 -1.88 -10.56 0.98
C LEU A 234 -1.87 -9.24 0.19
N LEU A 235 -1.94 -8.13 0.93
CA LEU A 235 -1.68 -6.79 0.41
C LEU A 235 -0.50 -6.16 1.14
N VAL A 236 0.51 -5.72 0.39
CA VAL A 236 1.61 -4.90 0.91
C VAL A 236 1.68 -3.61 0.10
N TYR A 237 1.47 -2.49 0.78
CA TYR A 237 1.59 -1.15 0.20
C TYR A 237 2.68 -0.36 0.91
N ASP A 238 3.69 0.05 0.17
CA ASP A 238 4.81 0.86 0.65
C ASP A 238 5.59 0.17 1.78
N GLY A 239 6.28 -0.92 1.43
CA GLY A 239 7.08 -1.76 2.31
C GLY A 239 7.46 -3.08 1.65
N GLY A 240 8.26 -3.89 2.35
CA GLY A 240 8.76 -5.19 1.91
C GLY A 240 10.14 -5.04 1.28
N SER A 241 11.18 -5.47 1.99
CA SER A 241 12.52 -5.52 1.41
C SER A 241 12.66 -6.68 0.43
N LYS A 242 13.72 -6.63 -0.38
CA LYS A 242 14.15 -7.74 -1.24
C LYS A 242 14.16 -9.07 -0.47
N GLU A 243 14.83 -9.12 0.67
CA GLU A 243 14.98 -10.36 1.43
C GLU A 243 13.67 -10.79 2.10
N GLY A 244 12.90 -9.84 2.65
CA GLY A 244 11.63 -10.13 3.31
C GLY A 244 10.60 -10.75 2.36
N LEU A 245 10.45 -10.17 1.17
CA LEU A 245 9.55 -10.70 0.13
C LEU A 245 10.04 -12.04 -0.41
N LEU A 246 11.34 -12.17 -0.71
CA LEU A 246 11.89 -13.41 -1.26
C LEU A 246 11.75 -14.57 -0.28
N ARG A 247 12.04 -14.35 1.01
CA ARG A 247 11.83 -15.36 2.05
C ARG A 247 10.37 -15.76 2.15
N PHE A 248 9.46 -14.79 2.18
CA PHE A 248 8.03 -15.11 2.25
C PHE A 248 7.58 -15.93 1.04
N PHE A 249 7.91 -15.53 -0.19
CA PHE A 249 7.53 -16.30 -1.38
C PHE A 249 8.16 -17.69 -1.44
N SER A 250 9.39 -17.84 -0.93
CA SER A 250 10.10 -19.12 -0.99
C SER A 250 9.74 -20.09 0.14
N GLN A 251 9.27 -19.57 1.29
CA GLN A 251 9.05 -20.35 2.51
C GLN A 251 7.59 -20.45 2.93
N CYS A 252 6.69 -19.60 2.40
CA CYS A 252 5.26 -19.72 2.75
C CYS A 252 4.73 -21.07 2.30
N ARG A 253 3.95 -21.69 3.19
CA ARG A 253 3.20 -22.92 2.92
C ARG A 253 1.78 -22.64 2.46
N CYS A 254 1.37 -21.38 2.56
CA CYS A 254 0.09 -20.87 2.12
C CYS A 254 -0.08 -20.96 0.59
N GLN A 255 -1.32 -21.15 0.16
CA GLN A 255 -1.71 -21.07 -1.25
C GLN A 255 -2.51 -19.77 -1.44
N LEU A 256 -1.80 -18.71 -1.83
CA LEU A 256 -2.41 -17.41 -2.06
C LEU A 256 -3.32 -17.45 -3.29
N GLU A 257 -4.53 -16.93 -3.12
CA GLU A 257 -5.43 -16.62 -4.23
C GLU A 257 -5.29 -15.16 -4.68
N LYS A 258 -4.87 -14.25 -3.78
CA LYS A 258 -4.75 -12.81 -4.05
C LYS A 258 -3.43 -12.25 -3.54
N LEU A 259 -2.68 -11.63 -4.45
CA LEU A 259 -1.43 -10.93 -4.14
C LEU A 259 -1.50 -9.51 -4.71
N ASP A 260 -1.43 -8.51 -3.83
CA ASP A 260 -1.46 -7.08 -4.19
C ASP A 260 -0.23 -6.37 -3.60
N LEU A 261 0.72 -6.01 -4.47
CA LEU A 261 1.94 -5.32 -4.10
C LEU A 261 1.96 -3.92 -4.73
N ARG A 262 2.07 -2.90 -3.89
CA ARG A 262 2.01 -1.49 -4.31
C ARG A 262 3.23 -0.73 -3.81
N LEU A 263 3.90 -0.03 -4.72
CA LEU A 263 5.23 0.56 -4.47
C LEU A 263 6.25 -0.42 -3.88
N PRO A 264 6.38 -1.67 -4.37
CA PRO A 264 7.39 -2.59 -3.85
C PRO A 264 8.74 -2.27 -4.51
N LEU A 265 9.46 -1.29 -3.95
CA LEU A 265 10.68 -0.72 -4.57
C LEU A 265 11.79 -1.76 -4.86
N ASP A 266 11.81 -2.85 -4.11
CA ASP A 266 12.80 -3.92 -4.23
C ASP A 266 12.31 -5.15 -5.03
N LEU A 267 11.05 -5.15 -5.52
CA LEU A 267 10.47 -6.29 -6.24
C LEU A 267 11.07 -6.43 -7.65
N ASN A 268 11.79 -7.53 -7.87
CA ASN A 268 12.41 -7.91 -9.14
C ASN A 268 11.92 -9.30 -9.64
N ASN A 269 12.51 -9.80 -10.73
CA ASN A 269 12.15 -11.09 -11.33
C ASN A 269 12.34 -12.30 -10.40
N ASP A 270 13.34 -12.31 -9.53
CA ASP A 270 13.60 -13.44 -8.62
C ASP A 270 12.38 -13.70 -7.72
N HIS A 271 11.74 -12.62 -7.27
CA HIS A 271 10.51 -12.70 -6.47
C HIS A 271 9.34 -13.25 -7.29
N LEU A 272 9.20 -12.84 -8.55
CA LEU A 272 8.15 -13.35 -9.43
C LEU A 272 8.39 -14.81 -9.80
N PHE A 273 9.63 -15.24 -9.96
CA PHE A 273 9.97 -16.66 -10.13
C PHE A 273 9.63 -17.46 -8.88
N ALA A 274 9.99 -16.97 -7.69
CA ALA A 274 9.60 -17.60 -6.42
C ALA A 274 8.07 -17.70 -6.28
N ALA A 275 7.34 -16.60 -6.51
CA ALA A 275 5.89 -16.57 -6.48
C ALA A 275 5.27 -17.53 -7.52
N SER A 276 5.87 -17.62 -8.72
CA SER A 276 5.44 -18.55 -9.77
C SER A 276 5.59 -20.00 -9.36
N LEU A 277 6.58 -20.34 -8.53
CA LEU A 277 6.78 -21.69 -8.01
C LEU A 277 5.80 -22.01 -6.87
N SER A 278 5.53 -21.05 -5.99
CA SER A 278 4.78 -21.27 -4.75
C SER A 278 3.27 -21.16 -4.87
N PHE A 279 2.74 -20.20 -5.65
CA PHE A 279 1.32 -19.80 -5.58
C PHE A 279 0.49 -20.26 -6.77
N LYS A 280 0.43 -21.56 -7.07
CA LYS A 280 -0.22 -22.09 -8.27
C LYS A 280 -1.73 -21.84 -8.37
N THR A 281 -2.36 -21.40 -7.29
CA THR A 281 -3.80 -21.13 -7.16
C THR A 281 -4.14 -19.63 -7.28
N LEU A 282 -3.16 -18.78 -7.60
CA LEU A 282 -3.34 -17.34 -7.66
C LEU A 282 -4.39 -16.95 -8.73
N SER A 283 -5.48 -16.33 -8.25
CA SER A 283 -6.58 -15.82 -9.09
C SER A 283 -6.46 -14.32 -9.34
N THR A 284 -5.78 -13.58 -8.46
CA THR A 284 -5.60 -12.14 -8.55
C THR A 284 -4.15 -11.76 -8.29
N LEU A 285 -3.54 -11.13 -9.28
CA LEU A 285 -2.23 -10.50 -9.15
C LEU A 285 -2.35 -9.01 -9.45
N ARG A 286 -1.99 -8.17 -8.48
CA ARG A 286 -1.94 -6.73 -8.63
C ARG A 286 -0.53 -6.24 -8.31
N LEU A 287 0.10 -5.61 -9.29
CA LEU A 287 1.40 -4.98 -9.18
C LEU A 287 1.24 -3.52 -9.53
N GLN A 288 1.60 -2.64 -8.61
CA GLN A 288 1.53 -1.19 -8.81
C GLN A 288 2.90 -0.57 -8.58
N SER A 289 3.38 0.19 -9.57
CA SER A 289 4.64 0.93 -9.50
C SER A 289 5.84 0.02 -9.20
N CYS A 290 5.92 -1.09 -9.93
CA CYS A 290 7.03 -2.03 -9.89
C CYS A 290 8.02 -1.66 -11.01
N CYS A 291 9.18 -1.12 -10.64
CA CYS A 291 10.18 -0.61 -11.60
C CYS A 291 11.33 -1.59 -11.89
N LEU A 292 11.55 -2.61 -11.05
CA LEU A 292 12.64 -3.59 -11.22
C LEU A 292 12.16 -4.92 -11.83
N VAL A 293 10.87 -5.05 -12.11
CA VAL A 293 10.29 -6.21 -12.80
C VAL A 293 10.52 -6.07 -14.31
N SER A 294 11.01 -7.14 -14.94
CA SER A 294 11.08 -7.25 -16.40
C SER A 294 9.99 -8.19 -16.92
N GLY A 295 9.79 -8.22 -18.23
CA GLY A 295 8.80 -9.08 -18.85
C GLY A 295 9.11 -10.56 -18.67
N GLU A 296 10.35 -10.97 -18.37
CA GLU A 296 10.67 -12.36 -18.06
C GLU A 296 9.95 -12.84 -16.79
N GLY A 297 9.99 -12.04 -15.71
CA GLY A 297 9.30 -12.36 -14.47
C GLY A 297 7.78 -12.45 -14.66
N LEU A 298 7.20 -11.50 -15.42
CA LEU A 298 5.77 -11.51 -15.73
C LEU A 298 5.37 -12.68 -16.65
N LYS A 299 6.20 -13.02 -17.63
CA LYS A 299 5.97 -14.19 -18.50
C LYS A 299 5.98 -15.48 -17.69
N ALA A 300 6.90 -15.64 -16.75
CA ALA A 300 6.94 -16.81 -15.87
C ALA A 300 5.66 -16.94 -15.03
N VAL A 301 5.17 -15.83 -14.47
CA VAL A 301 3.86 -15.79 -13.79
C VAL A 301 2.74 -16.18 -14.76
N GLY A 302 2.73 -15.61 -15.97
CA GLY A 302 1.74 -15.90 -17.00
C GLY A 302 1.65 -17.40 -17.32
N VAL A 303 2.79 -18.06 -17.48
CA VAL A 303 2.86 -19.52 -17.72
C VAL A 303 2.38 -20.29 -16.49
N ALA A 304 2.89 -19.94 -15.31
CA ALA A 304 2.58 -20.65 -14.06
C ALA A 304 1.10 -20.55 -13.64
N MET A 305 0.45 -19.43 -13.92
CA MET A 305 -0.94 -19.11 -13.52
C MET A 305 -1.94 -19.19 -14.69
N SER A 306 -1.55 -19.79 -15.81
CA SER A 306 -2.32 -19.79 -17.08
C SER A 306 -3.74 -20.36 -16.96
N SER A 307 -3.98 -21.27 -16.01
CA SER A 307 -5.29 -21.91 -15.80
C SER A 307 -6.21 -21.18 -14.81
N GLY A 308 -5.68 -20.27 -13.98
CA GLY A 308 -6.39 -19.76 -12.79
C GLY A 308 -6.47 -18.25 -12.64
N LEU A 309 -5.61 -17.47 -13.30
CA LEU A 309 -5.59 -16.02 -13.09
C LEU A 309 -6.80 -15.33 -13.76
N GLU A 310 -7.67 -14.74 -12.94
CA GLU A 310 -8.87 -14.00 -13.38
C GLU A 310 -8.67 -12.49 -13.34
N GLU A 311 -7.81 -11.96 -12.47
CA GLU A 311 -7.53 -10.54 -12.33
C GLU A 311 -6.02 -10.27 -12.42
N LEU A 312 -5.64 -9.42 -13.37
CA LEU A 312 -4.28 -8.92 -13.54
C LEU A 312 -4.32 -7.39 -13.52
N ALA A 313 -3.55 -6.79 -12.61
CA ALA A 313 -3.31 -5.36 -12.59
C ALA A 313 -1.82 -5.07 -12.70
N LEU A 314 -1.43 -4.30 -13.71
CA LEU A 314 -0.08 -3.77 -13.92
C LEU A 314 -0.19 -2.25 -14.00
N ILE A 315 -0.26 -1.61 -12.83
CA ILE A 315 -0.60 -0.19 -12.71
C ILE A 315 0.67 0.63 -12.59
N ASN A 316 0.86 1.60 -13.50
CA ASN A 316 2.07 2.43 -13.53
C ASN A 316 3.35 1.55 -13.50
N CYS A 317 3.41 0.55 -14.38
CA CYS A 317 4.51 -0.41 -14.49
C CYS A 317 5.18 -0.24 -15.85
N ASP A 318 6.34 0.42 -15.87
CA ASP A 318 7.09 0.79 -17.08
C ASP A 318 7.38 -0.39 -18.02
N VAL A 319 7.50 -1.61 -17.47
CA VAL A 319 7.70 -2.86 -18.21
C VAL A 319 6.64 -3.10 -19.30
N VAL A 320 5.40 -2.64 -19.07
CA VAL A 320 4.29 -2.76 -20.04
C VAL A 320 4.60 -1.97 -21.31
N GLU A 321 5.36 -0.89 -21.20
CA GLU A 321 5.70 0.03 -22.29
C GLU A 321 7.09 -0.28 -22.88
N ARG A 322 8.02 -0.67 -22.01
CA ARG A 322 9.43 -0.91 -22.33
C ARG A 322 9.66 -2.23 -23.09
N GLU A 323 8.78 -3.21 -22.96
CA GLU A 323 8.95 -4.55 -23.56
C GLU A 323 7.83 -4.92 -24.56
N PRO A 324 8.04 -4.66 -25.87
CA PRO A 324 7.10 -5.03 -26.92
C PRO A 324 6.78 -6.53 -26.94
N GLY A 325 5.50 -6.87 -27.18
CA GLY A 325 5.02 -8.25 -27.21
C GLY A 325 4.83 -8.91 -25.84
N LEU A 326 5.10 -8.20 -24.74
CA LEU A 326 4.80 -8.68 -23.40
C LEU A 326 3.29 -8.91 -23.22
N LEU A 327 2.46 -7.94 -23.59
CA LEU A 327 1.01 -8.06 -23.43
C LEU A 327 0.44 -9.15 -24.35
N ALA A 328 1.01 -9.33 -25.54
CA ALA A 328 0.67 -10.44 -26.42
C ALA A 328 0.94 -11.81 -25.75
N THR A 329 2.12 -11.97 -25.16
CA THR A 329 2.52 -13.22 -24.49
C THR A 329 1.65 -13.49 -23.25
N LEU A 330 1.40 -12.44 -22.44
CA LEU A 330 0.50 -12.54 -21.29
C LEU A 330 -0.91 -12.91 -21.74
N GLY A 331 -1.44 -12.30 -22.80
CA GLY A 331 -2.75 -12.63 -23.35
C GLY A 331 -2.85 -14.09 -23.82
N GLN A 332 -1.81 -14.62 -24.47
CA GLN A 332 -1.78 -16.02 -24.92
C GLN A 332 -1.82 -17.02 -23.77
N ASN A 333 -1.24 -16.67 -22.62
CA ASN A 333 -1.21 -17.54 -21.44
C ASN A 333 -2.45 -17.36 -20.55
N LEU A 334 -2.90 -16.12 -20.34
CA LEU A 334 -3.93 -15.73 -19.37
C LEU A 334 -5.32 -15.65 -20.03
N LYS A 335 -5.76 -16.76 -20.63
CA LYS A 335 -7.02 -16.77 -21.41
C LYS A 335 -8.28 -16.62 -20.56
N GLN A 336 -8.21 -16.96 -19.28
CA GLN A 336 -9.34 -16.86 -18.33
C GLN A 336 -9.50 -15.48 -17.71
N LEU A 337 -8.72 -14.48 -18.16
CA LEU A 337 -8.74 -13.16 -17.56
C LEU A 337 -10.11 -12.50 -17.70
N ARG A 338 -10.66 -12.07 -16.56
CA ARG A 338 -11.95 -11.38 -16.45
C ARG A 338 -11.78 -9.91 -16.09
N LYS A 339 -10.69 -9.57 -15.41
CA LYS A 339 -10.38 -8.19 -15.01
C LYS A 339 -8.96 -7.84 -15.40
N LEU A 340 -8.82 -6.71 -16.08
CA LEU A 340 -7.52 -6.18 -16.49
C LEU A 340 -7.42 -4.72 -16.09
N ASP A 341 -6.33 -4.35 -15.41
CA ASP A 341 -6.06 -2.98 -15.02
C ASP A 341 -4.65 -2.60 -15.47
N LEU A 342 -4.57 -1.78 -16.52
CA LEU A 342 -3.33 -1.25 -17.08
C LEU A 342 -3.21 0.26 -16.82
N SER A 343 -3.92 0.77 -15.80
CA SER A 343 -3.98 2.21 -15.54
C SER A 343 -2.60 2.83 -15.33
N PHE A 344 -2.47 4.08 -15.77
CA PHE A 344 -1.29 4.94 -15.63
C PHE A 344 -0.02 4.42 -16.32
N ASN A 345 -0.15 3.50 -17.27
CA ASN A 345 0.87 3.27 -18.29
C ASN A 345 0.64 4.30 -19.40
N GLU A 346 1.22 5.50 -19.23
CA GLU A 346 0.96 6.68 -20.06
C GLU A 346 1.35 6.50 -21.54
N THR A 347 2.42 5.76 -21.83
CA THR A 347 2.95 5.58 -23.20
C THR A 347 2.49 4.27 -23.84
N LEU A 348 1.60 3.51 -23.19
CA LEU A 348 0.98 2.32 -23.75
C LEU A 348 0.23 2.67 -25.05
N VAL A 349 0.61 2.00 -26.15
CA VAL A 349 0.05 2.21 -27.49
C VAL A 349 -0.97 1.15 -27.87
N ASP A 350 -1.89 1.52 -28.77
CA ASP A 350 -2.98 0.65 -29.24
C ASP A 350 -2.50 -0.73 -29.70
N LYS A 351 -1.41 -0.80 -30.47
CA LYS A 351 -0.89 -2.07 -31.02
C LYS A 351 -0.59 -3.09 -29.92
N GLU A 352 0.08 -2.66 -28.85
CA GLU A 352 0.48 -3.54 -27.76
C GLU A 352 -0.73 -3.94 -26.93
N PHE A 353 -1.60 -2.98 -26.59
CA PHE A 353 -2.83 -3.25 -25.87
C PHE A 353 -3.76 -4.22 -26.62
N VAL A 354 -4.01 -3.96 -27.90
CA VAL A 354 -4.87 -4.80 -28.76
C VAL A 354 -4.34 -6.21 -28.90
N SER A 355 -3.00 -6.39 -28.90
CA SER A 355 -2.39 -7.72 -29.01
C SER A 355 -2.82 -8.68 -27.90
N MET A 356 -3.09 -8.17 -26.69
CA MET A 356 -3.60 -8.97 -25.56
C MET A 356 -5.08 -9.29 -25.71
N LEU A 357 -5.88 -8.32 -26.15
CA LEU A 357 -7.33 -8.48 -26.30
C LEU A 357 -7.72 -9.57 -27.29
N VAL A 358 -6.85 -9.87 -28.26
CA VAL A 358 -7.07 -10.97 -29.22
C VAL A 358 -7.17 -12.33 -28.54
N SER A 359 -6.63 -12.50 -27.33
CA SER A 359 -6.71 -13.77 -26.58
C SER A 359 -7.65 -13.73 -25.37
N CYS A 360 -7.83 -12.56 -24.73
CA CYS A 360 -8.62 -12.42 -23.50
C CYS A 360 -10.11 -12.12 -23.77
N HIS A 361 -10.86 -13.12 -24.26
CA HIS A 361 -12.28 -12.94 -24.64
C HIS A 361 -13.28 -12.92 -23.47
N PHE A 362 -12.83 -13.24 -22.26
CA PHE A 362 -13.67 -13.29 -21.05
C PHE A 362 -13.63 -12.02 -20.20
N LEU A 363 -12.98 -10.96 -20.69
CA LEU A 363 -12.91 -9.68 -19.98
C LEU A 363 -14.30 -9.10 -19.72
N VAL A 364 -14.50 -8.71 -18.46
CA VAL A 364 -15.73 -8.13 -17.88
C VAL A 364 -15.44 -6.73 -17.34
N ASP A 365 -14.27 -6.51 -16.73
CA ASP A 365 -13.84 -5.22 -16.18
C ASP A 365 -12.48 -4.84 -16.77
N LEU A 366 -12.37 -3.63 -17.30
CA LEU A 366 -11.16 -3.14 -17.92
C LEU A 366 -10.87 -1.71 -17.47
N LYS A 367 -9.69 -1.49 -16.90
CA LYS A 367 -9.24 -0.18 -16.43
C LYS A 367 -8.00 0.26 -17.19
N LEU A 368 -8.11 1.41 -17.83
CA LEU A 368 -7.10 2.03 -18.70
C LEU A 368 -6.85 3.49 -18.30
N ARG A 369 -7.25 3.88 -17.08
CA ARG A 369 -7.19 5.27 -16.64
C ARG A 369 -5.80 5.85 -16.84
N GLY A 370 -5.68 7.01 -17.48
CA GLY A 370 -4.41 7.70 -17.69
C GLY A 370 -3.50 7.08 -18.75
N CYS A 371 -3.97 6.11 -19.54
CA CYS A 371 -3.23 5.60 -20.70
C CYS A 371 -3.32 6.58 -21.87
N LYS A 372 -2.46 7.61 -21.87
CA LYS A 372 -2.50 8.73 -22.82
C LYS A 372 -2.19 8.31 -24.27
N GLY A 373 -1.41 7.25 -24.47
CA GLY A 373 -1.05 6.71 -25.77
C GLY A 373 -2.16 5.89 -26.47
N LEU A 374 -3.28 5.61 -25.78
CA LEU A 374 -4.40 4.89 -26.38
C LEU A 374 -5.33 5.82 -27.15
N THR A 375 -5.84 5.33 -28.29
CA THR A 375 -6.73 6.10 -29.17
C THR A 375 -8.10 5.43 -29.36
N SER A 376 -9.00 6.11 -30.09
CA SER A 376 -10.27 5.54 -30.55
C SER A 376 -10.12 4.21 -31.31
N SER A 377 -8.93 3.90 -31.85
CA SER A 377 -8.66 2.60 -32.48
C SER A 377 -8.68 1.45 -31.46
N ALA A 378 -8.18 1.67 -30.24
CA ALA A 378 -8.29 0.71 -29.14
C ALA A 378 -9.76 0.47 -28.76
N MET A 379 -10.60 1.51 -28.75
CA MET A 379 -12.05 1.38 -28.50
C MET A 379 -12.75 0.49 -29.52
N ALA A 380 -12.41 0.66 -30.80
CA ALA A 380 -12.92 -0.19 -31.87
C ALA A 380 -12.46 -1.66 -31.71
N ALA A 381 -11.22 -1.89 -31.31
CA ALA A 381 -10.71 -3.22 -31.03
C ALA A 381 -11.39 -3.87 -29.81
N MET A 382 -11.58 -3.13 -28.71
CA MET A 382 -12.33 -3.60 -27.54
C MET A 382 -13.74 -4.05 -27.91
N SER A 383 -14.45 -3.25 -28.72
CA SER A 383 -15.79 -3.60 -29.22
C SER A 383 -15.81 -4.92 -30.00
N ARG A 384 -14.74 -5.24 -30.74
CA ARG A 384 -14.63 -6.47 -31.54
C ARG A 384 -14.27 -7.67 -30.69
N SER A 385 -13.28 -7.55 -29.81
CA SER A 385 -12.70 -8.69 -29.09
C SER A 385 -13.40 -9.01 -27.75
N CYS A 386 -13.90 -8.00 -27.04
CA CYS A 386 -14.38 -8.13 -25.66
C CYS A 386 -15.92 -8.09 -25.57
N LYS A 387 -16.59 -9.12 -26.11
CA LYS A 387 -18.07 -9.18 -26.16
C LYS A 387 -18.76 -9.32 -24.79
N ARG A 388 -17.98 -9.61 -23.73
CA ARG A 388 -18.46 -9.76 -22.36
C ARG A 388 -18.18 -8.55 -21.46
N LEU A 389 -17.60 -7.50 -22.02
CA LEU A 389 -17.17 -6.33 -21.26
C LEU A 389 -18.39 -5.59 -20.69
N GLU A 390 -18.39 -5.41 -19.37
CA GLU A 390 -19.47 -4.77 -18.62
C GLU A 390 -19.02 -3.42 -18.03
N SER A 391 -17.75 -3.28 -17.68
CA SER A 391 -17.19 -2.09 -17.04
C SER A 391 -15.91 -1.65 -17.75
N VAL A 392 -15.81 -0.36 -18.07
CA VAL A 392 -14.60 0.26 -18.64
C VAL A 392 -14.26 1.57 -17.93
N ASP A 393 -12.99 1.75 -17.54
CA ASP A 393 -12.46 3.04 -17.10
C ASP A 393 -11.42 3.56 -18.10
N ILE A 394 -11.75 4.67 -18.76
CA ILE A 394 -10.90 5.38 -19.74
C ILE A 394 -10.69 6.85 -19.36
N MET A 395 -10.88 7.18 -18.07
CA MET A 395 -10.60 8.52 -17.57
C MET A 395 -9.15 8.91 -17.84
N TYR A 396 -8.92 10.15 -18.26
CA TYR A 396 -7.60 10.71 -18.57
C TYR A 396 -6.88 10.01 -19.75
N CYS A 397 -7.60 9.29 -20.62
CA CYS A 397 -7.08 8.81 -21.90
C CYS A 397 -7.23 9.88 -22.99
N CYS A 398 -6.20 10.70 -23.19
CA CYS A 398 -6.29 11.88 -24.06
C CYS A 398 -6.49 11.57 -25.55
N GLY A 399 -6.01 10.43 -26.04
CA GLY A 399 -6.16 10.05 -27.46
C GLY A 399 -7.52 9.44 -27.81
N ILE A 400 -8.40 9.21 -26.83
CA ILE A 400 -9.74 8.68 -27.06
C ILE A 400 -10.71 9.83 -27.28
N GLU A 401 -11.32 9.85 -28.46
CA GLU A 401 -12.21 10.92 -28.92
C GLU A 401 -13.69 10.53 -28.80
N ALA A 402 -14.57 11.53 -28.85
CA ALA A 402 -16.01 11.36 -28.67
C ALA A 402 -16.64 10.36 -29.65
N GLU A 403 -16.22 10.38 -30.92
CA GLU A 403 -16.70 9.43 -31.94
C GLU A 403 -16.33 7.98 -31.59
N GLY A 404 -15.12 7.76 -31.03
CA GLY A 404 -14.69 6.44 -30.57
C GLY A 404 -15.54 5.91 -29.43
N ILE A 405 -15.95 6.78 -28.49
CA ILE A 405 -16.84 6.44 -27.37
C ILE A 405 -18.24 6.12 -27.87
N GLU A 406 -18.77 6.92 -28.79
CA GLU A 406 -20.08 6.70 -29.40
C GLU A 406 -20.15 5.33 -30.10
N LEU A 407 -19.18 5.03 -30.96
CA LEU A 407 -19.08 3.74 -31.63
C LEU A 407 -18.93 2.59 -30.63
N PHE A 408 -18.20 2.80 -29.54
CA PHE A 408 -18.05 1.80 -28.49
C PHE A 408 -19.36 1.50 -27.78
N PHE A 409 -20.15 2.53 -27.42
CA PHE A 409 -21.46 2.34 -26.80
C PHE A 409 -22.42 1.62 -27.74
N MET A 410 -22.38 1.95 -29.03
CA MET A 410 -23.20 1.28 -30.06
C MET A 410 -22.83 -0.20 -30.19
N ASN A 411 -21.54 -0.53 -30.22
CA ASN A 411 -21.05 -1.88 -30.56
C ASN A 411 -20.78 -2.81 -29.38
N SER A 412 -20.91 -2.32 -28.14
CA SER A 412 -20.73 -3.12 -26.92
C SER A 412 -22.08 -3.61 -26.39
N PRO A 413 -22.38 -4.91 -26.45
CA PRO A 413 -23.72 -5.43 -26.13
C PRO A 413 -23.98 -5.58 -24.63
N LYS A 414 -22.93 -5.80 -23.82
CA LYS A 414 -23.04 -6.05 -22.38
C LYS A 414 -22.54 -4.89 -21.50
N LEU A 415 -22.16 -3.77 -22.11
CA LEU A 415 -21.60 -2.63 -21.39
C LEU A 415 -22.65 -2.06 -20.43
N ARG A 416 -22.26 -1.87 -19.17
CA ARG A 416 -23.12 -1.36 -18.09
C ARG A 416 -22.54 -0.13 -17.42
N ARG A 417 -21.22 -0.03 -17.31
CA ARG A 417 -20.56 1.09 -16.64
C ARG A 417 -19.38 1.60 -17.45
N VAL A 418 -19.28 2.92 -17.57
CA VAL A 418 -18.16 3.59 -18.22
C VAL A 418 -17.71 4.78 -17.37
N HIS A 419 -16.42 4.80 -17.02
CA HIS A 419 -15.80 5.98 -16.45
C HIS A 419 -15.09 6.76 -17.55
N VAL A 420 -15.59 7.96 -17.84
CA VAL A 420 -15.07 8.85 -18.89
C VAL A 420 -15.42 10.30 -18.57
N GLU A 421 -14.57 11.24 -18.98
CA GLU A 421 -14.82 12.65 -18.75
C GLU A 421 -16.08 13.12 -19.48
N GLU A 422 -16.93 13.88 -18.79
CA GLU A 422 -18.18 14.40 -19.38
C GLU A 422 -17.94 15.21 -20.67
N THR A 423 -16.78 15.87 -20.75
CA THR A 423 -16.35 16.65 -21.92
C THR A 423 -16.14 15.81 -23.18
N LYS A 424 -15.96 14.49 -23.07
CA LYS A 424 -15.78 13.58 -24.21
C LYS A 424 -17.10 12.94 -24.67
N LEU A 425 -18.22 13.21 -24.00
CA LEU A 425 -19.51 12.61 -24.35
C LEU A 425 -20.27 13.47 -25.36
N SER A 426 -20.40 12.98 -26.59
CA SER A 426 -21.33 13.55 -27.57
C SER A 426 -22.79 13.34 -27.13
N ASP A 427 -23.71 14.16 -27.63
CA ASP A 427 -25.15 13.98 -27.36
C ASP A 427 -25.67 12.62 -27.87
N ALA A 428 -25.09 12.13 -28.97
CA ALA A 428 -25.35 10.80 -29.48
C ALA A 428 -24.85 9.70 -28.53
N ALA A 429 -23.64 9.84 -27.96
CA ALA A 429 -23.14 8.91 -26.94
C ALA A 429 -24.03 8.91 -25.69
N LYS A 430 -24.48 10.08 -25.21
CA LYS A 430 -25.43 10.18 -24.08
C LYS A 430 -26.77 9.51 -24.39
N THR A 431 -27.25 9.66 -25.61
CA THR A 431 -28.48 8.99 -26.09
C THR A 431 -28.31 7.47 -26.10
N TRP A 432 -27.18 6.96 -26.60
CA TRP A 432 -26.86 5.53 -26.56
C TRP A 432 -26.73 4.99 -25.14
N ALA A 433 -26.08 5.73 -24.24
CA ALA A 433 -25.95 5.37 -22.84
C ALA A 433 -27.34 5.23 -22.19
N SER A 434 -28.22 6.20 -22.41
CA SER A 434 -29.59 6.18 -21.89
C SER A 434 -30.40 5.01 -22.45
N ARG A 435 -30.33 4.77 -23.76
CA ARG A 435 -31.05 3.66 -24.43
C ARG A 435 -30.60 2.28 -23.95
N LYS A 436 -29.31 2.13 -23.60
CA LYS A 436 -28.72 0.87 -23.16
C LYS A 436 -28.56 0.75 -21.64
N PHE A 437 -29.02 1.75 -20.88
CA PHE A 437 -28.85 1.81 -19.42
C PHE A 437 -27.38 1.72 -18.97
N ILE A 438 -26.48 2.41 -19.69
CA ILE A 438 -25.06 2.51 -19.33
C ILE A 438 -24.91 3.62 -18.29
N GLU A 439 -24.39 3.26 -17.12
CA GLU A 439 -23.96 4.18 -16.07
C GLU A 439 -22.67 4.88 -16.51
N VAL A 440 -22.70 6.21 -16.65
CA VAL A 440 -21.53 7.02 -16.96
C VAL A 440 -21.13 7.81 -15.72
N ALA A 441 -19.91 7.63 -15.24
CA ALA A 441 -19.45 8.10 -13.92
C ALA A 441 -18.10 8.81 -13.93
#